data_AF-A0A6A5K805-F1
#
_entry.id   AF-A0A6A5K805-F1
#
_cell.length_a   1.000
_cell.length_b   1.000
_cell.length_c   1.000
_cell.angle_alpha   90.00
_cell.angle_beta   90.00
_cell.angle_gamma   90.00
#
_symmetry.space_group_name_H-M   'P 1'
#
loop_
_entity.id
_entity.type
_entity.pdbx_description
1 polymer ?
#
loop_
_entity_poly.entity_id
_entity_poly.type
_entity_poly.pdbx_seq_one_letter_code
_entity_poly.pdbx_strand_id
1 'polypeptide(L)'
;MNSTIEALLYTLKHHYTFPQLPTETTDPYLEAMHTFQAFTTHLIATLGSPPYTRDLTRVTVNGVLQDIYTGFPSFHDQDKFHVWVKDGVLKPPLRRTAKQFQFQGIVRLQKASKGTINTLMNIIFSAVVIATEWEERVCKPEDVVHDPSPLYFFTKNHAAKTISLGDGVEHEPDCPICTETFDPPVCIPQRALCGHVLCHGCFQKWLRQSSATYTCPLCRACIVCGIASCPHHTIGDTDRAPPLPLPEILNQILPETSTEVLHGIVPRRYWELREVTRKDRGTLAWIEHVLAMHNPAQDDPVRVRLTKDSVEIVESITEEVKKVVRP
;
A
#
# COMPACT_ATOMS: atom_id res chain seq x y z
N MET A 1 2.00 0.17 39.17
CA MET A 1 1.67 -0.94 38.25
C MET A 1 0.19 -0.92 37.90
N ASN A 2 -0.73 -0.98 38.88
CA ASN A 2 -2.16 -0.79 38.61
C ASN A 2 -2.47 0.55 37.92
N SER A 3 -1.82 1.64 38.35
CA SER A 3 -1.93 2.95 37.72
C SER A 3 -1.55 2.96 36.23
N THR A 4 -0.56 2.17 35.82
CA THR A 4 -0.13 2.07 34.42
C THR A 4 -1.14 1.31 33.56
N ILE A 5 -1.68 0.20 34.10
CA ILE A 5 -2.70 -0.60 33.41
C ILE A 5 -4.01 0.19 33.28
N GLU A 6 -4.43 0.90 34.34
CA GLU A 6 -5.62 1.76 34.33
C GLU A 6 -5.49 2.90 33.31
N ALA A 7 -4.33 3.56 33.26
CA ALA A 7 -4.06 4.63 32.28
C ALA A 7 -4.08 4.11 30.83
N LEU A 8 -3.50 2.92 30.59
CA LEU A 8 -3.54 2.29 29.28
C LEU A 8 -4.97 1.90 28.91
N LEU A 9 -5.71 1.29 29.83
CA LEU A 9 -7.10 0.87 29.61
C LEU A 9 -8.00 2.07 29.32
N TYR A 10 -7.79 3.20 30.02
CA TYR A 10 -8.43 4.48 29.70
C TYR A 10 -8.10 4.91 28.27
N THR A 11 -6.82 4.94 27.92
CA THR A 11 -6.37 5.36 26.58
C THR A 11 -6.96 4.48 25.48
N LEU A 12 -6.95 3.16 25.64
CA LEU A 12 -7.51 2.23 24.66
C LEU A 12 -9.01 2.42 24.45
N LYS A 13 -9.77 2.58 25.55
CA LYS A 13 -11.22 2.80 25.49
C LYS A 13 -11.59 4.14 24.88
N HIS A 14 -10.83 5.18 25.19
CA HIS A 14 -11.22 6.55 24.86
C HIS A 14 -10.53 7.12 23.62
N HIS A 15 -9.38 6.59 23.18
CA HIS A 15 -8.62 7.15 22.06
C HIS A 15 -8.34 6.15 20.94
N TYR A 16 -8.40 4.84 21.21
CA TYR A 16 -8.08 3.79 20.23
C TYR A 16 -9.24 2.82 19.99
N THR A 17 -10.47 3.25 20.30
CA THR A 17 -11.69 2.51 20.01
C THR A 17 -12.59 3.39 19.15
N PHE A 18 -13.14 2.82 18.09
CA PHE A 18 -14.16 3.46 17.28
C PHE A 18 -15.50 3.44 18.04
N PRO A 19 -16.14 4.60 18.27
CA PRO A 19 -17.45 4.63 18.96
C PRO A 19 -18.52 3.84 18.22
N GLN A 20 -18.51 3.91 16.89
CA GLN A 20 -19.38 3.17 16.00
C GLN A 20 -18.68 3.04 14.64
N LEU A 21 -18.40 1.82 14.20
CA LEU A 21 -17.96 1.57 12.83
C LEU A 21 -19.18 1.30 11.93
N PRO A 22 -19.19 1.79 10.69
CA PRO A 22 -20.23 1.46 9.72
C PRO A 22 -20.32 -0.05 9.53
N THR A 23 -21.54 -0.57 9.47
CA THR A 23 -21.81 -2.00 9.30
C THR A 23 -21.85 -2.44 7.83
N GLU A 24 -21.59 -1.52 6.89
CA GLU A 24 -21.60 -1.81 5.46
C GLU A 24 -20.58 -2.91 5.13
N THR A 25 -21.07 -4.00 4.54
CA THR A 25 -20.31 -5.25 4.37
C THR A 25 -19.50 -5.31 3.07
N THR A 26 -19.62 -4.32 2.21
CA THR A 26 -18.99 -4.32 0.87
C THR A 26 -17.66 -3.59 0.79
N ASP A 27 -17.30 -2.80 1.81
CA ASP A 27 -16.01 -2.11 1.87
C ASP A 27 -14.96 -3.00 2.56
N PRO A 28 -13.97 -3.56 1.85
CA PRO A 28 -12.96 -4.43 2.45
C PRO A 28 -12.03 -3.71 3.42
N TYR A 29 -11.95 -2.38 3.38
CA TYR A 29 -11.17 -1.58 4.33
C TYR A 29 -11.90 -1.48 5.67
N LEU A 30 -13.23 -1.40 5.66
CA LEU A 30 -14.03 -1.48 6.88
C LEU A 30 -13.86 -2.84 7.57
N GLU A 31 -13.81 -3.93 6.82
CA GLU A 31 -13.55 -5.26 7.40
C GLU A 31 -12.20 -5.31 8.14
N ALA A 32 -11.14 -4.69 7.57
CA ALA A 32 -9.85 -4.57 8.23
C ALA A 32 -9.93 -3.71 9.51
N MET A 33 -10.66 -2.60 9.47
CA MET A 33 -10.91 -1.74 10.65
C MET A 33 -11.68 -2.49 11.74
N HIS A 34 -12.76 -3.21 11.39
CA HIS A 34 -13.53 -4.06 12.32
C HIS A 34 -12.66 -5.15 12.93
N THR A 35 -11.83 -5.81 12.12
CA THR A 35 -10.90 -6.82 12.60
C THR A 35 -9.91 -6.23 13.61
N PHE A 36 -9.34 -5.07 13.32
CA PHE A 36 -8.42 -4.39 14.22
C PHE A 36 -9.12 -3.93 15.50
N GLN A 37 -10.34 -3.39 15.39
CA GLN A 37 -11.19 -3.05 16.54
C GLN A 37 -11.47 -4.27 17.42
N ALA A 38 -11.74 -5.44 16.84
CA ALA A 38 -11.94 -6.66 17.60
C ALA A 38 -10.68 -7.06 18.39
N PHE A 39 -9.48 -6.88 17.82
CA PHE A 39 -8.22 -7.03 18.55
C PHE A 39 -8.14 -6.06 19.73
N THR A 40 -8.43 -4.77 19.52
CA THR A 40 -8.41 -3.75 20.59
C THR A 40 -9.44 -4.03 21.68
N THR A 41 -10.65 -4.45 21.33
CA THR A 41 -11.70 -4.82 22.28
C THR A 41 -11.30 -6.04 23.11
N HIS A 42 -10.68 -7.06 22.49
CA HIS A 42 -10.16 -8.22 23.22
C HIS A 42 -9.04 -7.81 24.20
N LEU A 43 -8.16 -6.89 23.79
CA LEU A 43 -7.13 -6.33 24.66
C LEU A 43 -7.74 -5.59 25.87
N ILE A 44 -8.75 -4.74 25.64
CA ILE A 44 -9.46 -4.02 26.71
C ILE A 44 -10.13 -4.99 27.69
N ALA A 45 -10.83 -6.02 27.19
CA ALA A 45 -11.50 -7.01 28.02
C ALA A 45 -10.50 -7.79 28.89
N THR A 46 -9.35 -8.17 28.32
CA THR A 46 -8.28 -8.89 29.02
C THR A 46 -7.63 -8.00 30.09
N LEU A 47 -7.36 -6.73 29.79
CA LEU A 47 -6.79 -5.76 30.75
C LEU A 47 -7.80 -5.33 31.83
N GLY A 48 -9.11 -5.49 31.60
CA GLY A 48 -10.16 -5.15 32.56
C GLY A 48 -10.55 -6.27 33.53
N SER A 49 -10.02 -7.49 33.32
CA SER A 49 -10.46 -8.69 34.05
C SER A 49 -9.30 -9.31 34.85
N PRO A 50 -8.96 -8.79 36.05
CA PRO A 50 -7.93 -9.37 36.90
C PRO A 50 -8.30 -10.81 37.35
N PRO A 51 -7.31 -11.69 37.64
CA PRO A 51 -5.87 -11.41 37.74
C PRO A 51 -5.16 -11.36 36.37
N TYR A 52 -4.21 -10.43 36.22
CA TYR A 52 -3.41 -10.31 35.00
C TYR A 52 -2.37 -11.42 34.91
N THR A 53 -2.17 -11.97 33.70
CA THR A 53 -1.05 -12.88 33.47
C THR A 53 0.28 -12.13 33.64
N ARG A 54 1.32 -12.82 34.09
CA ARG A 54 2.67 -12.24 34.26
C ARG A 54 3.17 -11.60 32.95
N ASP A 55 2.87 -12.23 31.82
CA ASP A 55 3.29 -11.72 30.50
C ASP A 55 2.54 -10.46 30.10
N LEU A 56 1.23 -10.36 30.37
CA LEU A 56 0.44 -9.16 30.08
C LEU A 56 0.94 -7.96 30.91
N THR A 57 1.25 -8.20 32.17
CA THR A 57 1.85 -7.20 33.05
C THR A 57 3.20 -6.72 32.52
N ARG A 58 4.06 -7.65 32.08
CA ARG A 58 5.37 -7.33 31.51
C ARG A 58 5.28 -6.49 30.24
N VAL A 59 4.42 -6.87 29.28
CA VAL A 59 4.28 -6.10 28.02
C VAL A 59 3.67 -4.72 28.26
N THR A 60 2.81 -4.57 29.28
CA THR A 60 2.22 -3.27 29.62
C THR A 60 3.26 -2.35 30.27
N VAL A 61 4.02 -2.85 31.24
CA VAL A 61 5.04 -2.05 31.93
C VAL A 61 6.18 -1.64 31.00
N ASN A 62 6.53 -2.48 30.04
CA ASN A 62 7.59 -2.19 29.07
C ASN A 62 7.14 -1.25 27.93
N GLY A 63 5.93 -0.71 27.96
CA GLY A 63 5.44 0.22 26.93
C GLY A 63 5.06 -0.42 25.59
N VAL A 64 5.22 -1.73 25.43
CA VAL A 64 5.00 -2.45 24.16
C VAL A 64 3.60 -2.18 23.59
N LEU A 65 2.57 -2.19 24.44
CA LEU A 65 1.20 -1.91 24.00
C LEU A 65 1.05 -0.46 23.54
N GLN A 66 1.66 0.51 24.24
CA GLN A 66 1.64 1.90 23.82
C GLN A 66 2.33 2.08 22.46
N ASP A 67 3.45 1.38 22.26
CA ASP A 67 4.22 1.43 21.00
C ASP A 67 3.43 0.89 19.82
N ILE A 68 2.55 -0.10 20.00
CA ILE A 68 1.67 -0.59 18.92
C ILE A 68 0.78 0.55 18.41
N TYR A 69 0.12 1.29 19.30
CA TYR A 69 -0.85 2.31 18.91
C TYR A 69 -0.25 3.67 18.55
N THR A 70 0.94 3.98 19.07
CA THR A 70 1.61 5.26 18.80
C THR A 70 1.86 5.44 17.31
N GLY A 71 1.51 6.60 16.77
CA GLY A 71 1.69 6.95 15.35
C GLY A 71 0.54 6.53 14.42
N PHE A 72 -0.52 5.88 14.92
CA PHE A 72 -1.75 5.74 14.13
C PHE A 72 -2.51 7.06 13.99
N PRO A 73 -3.30 7.24 12.93
CA PRO A 73 -4.31 8.30 12.89
C PRO A 73 -5.29 8.21 14.06
N SER A 74 -5.93 9.33 14.39
CA SER A 74 -6.97 9.36 15.43
C SER A 74 -8.13 8.43 15.06
N PHE A 75 -8.58 7.61 16.01
CA PHE A 75 -9.74 6.73 15.83
C PHE A 75 -11.06 7.51 15.89
N HIS A 76 -11.05 8.75 16.38
CA HIS A 76 -12.20 9.64 16.32
C HIS A 76 -12.38 10.32 14.97
N ASP A 77 -11.32 10.35 14.15
CA ASP A 77 -11.37 10.83 12.77
C ASP A 77 -11.46 9.61 11.85
N GLN A 78 -12.65 9.02 11.82
CA GLN A 78 -12.90 7.75 11.15
C GLN A 78 -12.61 7.82 9.64
N ASP A 79 -12.92 8.95 9.00
CA ASP A 79 -12.67 9.16 7.57
C ASP A 79 -11.17 9.18 7.29
N LYS A 80 -10.39 9.90 8.08
CA LYS A 80 -8.92 9.90 7.95
C LYS A 80 -8.31 8.54 8.22
N PHE A 81 -8.82 7.82 9.23
CA PHE A 81 -8.36 6.46 9.51
C PHE A 81 -8.70 5.51 8.35
N HIS A 82 -9.91 5.61 7.80
CA HIS A 82 -10.36 4.83 6.65
C HIS A 82 -9.47 5.06 5.42
N VAL A 83 -9.21 6.33 5.08
CA VAL A 83 -8.28 6.70 3.99
C VAL A 83 -6.89 6.12 4.23
N TRP A 84 -6.38 6.18 5.47
CA TRP A 84 -5.08 5.62 5.83
C TRP A 84 -5.02 4.09 5.73
N VAL A 85 -6.09 3.39 6.11
CA VAL A 85 -6.21 1.93 5.94
C VAL A 85 -6.28 1.57 4.46
N LYS A 86 -7.12 2.26 3.69
CA LYS A 86 -7.25 2.10 2.24
C LYS A 86 -5.90 2.26 1.55
N ASP A 87 -5.18 3.34 1.86
CA ASP A 87 -3.84 3.61 1.35
C ASP A 87 -2.87 2.46 1.67
N GLY A 88 -2.81 2.03 2.94
CA GLY A 88 -1.94 0.93 3.35
C GLY A 88 -2.26 -0.38 2.64
N VAL A 89 -3.54 -0.73 2.50
CA VAL A 89 -4.01 -1.98 1.86
C VAL A 89 -3.67 -1.99 0.37
N LEU A 90 -3.88 -0.87 -0.31
CA LEU A 90 -3.60 -0.75 -1.74
C LEU A 90 -2.10 -0.61 -2.06
N LYS A 91 -1.30 -0.11 -1.11
CA LYS A 91 0.15 0.05 -1.31
C LYS A 91 0.90 -1.29 -1.35
N PRO A 92 1.92 -1.42 -2.23
CA PRO A 92 2.91 -2.49 -2.16
C PRO A 92 3.58 -2.55 -0.77
N PRO A 93 3.93 -3.73 -0.24
CA PRO A 93 4.58 -3.87 1.06
C PRO A 93 5.80 -2.97 1.27
N LEU A 94 6.63 -2.82 0.23
CA LEU A 94 7.85 -2.00 0.26
C LEU A 94 7.59 -0.49 0.26
N ARG A 95 6.33 -0.05 0.06
CA ARG A 95 5.91 1.37 0.10
C ARG A 95 5.10 1.73 1.34
N ARG A 96 4.75 0.73 2.17
CA ARG A 96 3.99 0.97 3.39
C ARG A 96 4.89 1.60 4.43
N THR A 97 4.33 2.48 5.25
CA THR A 97 4.97 2.89 6.50
C THR A 97 5.06 1.69 7.46
N ALA A 98 5.99 1.75 8.42
CA ALA A 98 6.08 0.75 9.50
C ALA A 98 4.73 0.47 10.16
N LYS A 99 3.94 1.54 10.38
CA LYS A 99 2.63 1.44 11.04
C LYS A 99 1.56 0.80 10.16
N GLN A 100 1.53 1.10 8.86
CA GLN A 100 0.63 0.40 7.93
C GLN A 100 0.97 -1.08 7.84
N PHE A 101 2.26 -1.43 7.84
CA PHE A 101 2.72 -2.81 7.82
C PHE A 101 2.36 -3.55 9.11
N GLN A 102 2.60 -2.93 10.27
CA GLN A 102 2.22 -3.45 11.59
C GLN A 102 0.71 -3.66 11.72
N PHE A 103 -0.11 -2.67 11.31
CA PHE A 103 -1.57 -2.76 11.31
C PHE A 103 -2.07 -3.97 10.51
N GLN A 104 -1.58 -4.14 9.27
CA GLN A 104 -1.98 -5.27 8.45
C GLN A 104 -1.51 -6.61 9.00
N GLY A 105 -0.34 -6.64 9.63
CA GLY A 105 0.16 -7.79 10.37
C GLY A 105 -0.81 -8.23 11.47
N ILE A 106 -1.23 -7.28 12.29
CA ILE A 106 -2.22 -7.50 13.36
C ILE A 106 -3.56 -7.96 12.78
N VAL A 107 -4.09 -7.29 11.76
CA VAL A 107 -5.36 -7.67 11.10
C VAL A 107 -5.28 -9.11 10.59
N ARG A 108 -4.20 -9.48 9.89
CA ARG A 108 -4.03 -10.84 9.36
C ARG A 108 -4.00 -11.89 10.48
N LEU A 109 -3.22 -11.64 11.54
CA LEU A 109 -3.11 -12.58 12.66
C LEU A 109 -4.43 -12.69 13.43
N GLN A 110 -5.15 -11.58 13.58
CA GLN A 110 -6.46 -11.54 14.23
C GLN A 110 -7.54 -12.26 13.40
N LYS A 111 -7.51 -12.18 12.06
CA LYS A 111 -8.41 -12.98 11.20
C LYS A 111 -8.13 -14.49 11.30
N ALA A 112 -6.87 -14.88 11.45
CA ALA A 112 -6.46 -16.27 11.61
C ALA A 112 -6.68 -16.82 13.04
N SER A 113 -7.07 -15.95 13.97
CA SER A 113 -7.13 -16.19 15.40
C SER A 113 -8.50 -16.73 15.83
N LYS A 114 -8.52 -17.68 16.78
CA LYS A 114 -9.76 -18.22 17.38
C LYS A 114 -10.22 -17.44 18.63
N GLY A 115 -9.61 -16.29 18.93
CA GLY A 115 -10.02 -15.42 20.05
C GLY A 115 -9.59 -15.87 21.46
N THR A 116 -8.56 -16.72 21.61
CA THR A 116 -8.05 -17.10 22.96
C THR A 116 -7.01 -16.11 23.49
N ILE A 117 -6.79 -16.04 24.81
CA ILE A 117 -5.76 -15.18 25.43
C ILE A 117 -4.34 -15.51 24.91
N ASN A 118 -4.03 -16.79 24.75
CA ASN A 118 -2.75 -17.21 24.16
C ASN A 118 -2.59 -16.65 22.74
N THR A 119 -3.69 -16.57 21.99
CA THR A 119 -3.70 -15.95 20.66
C THR A 119 -3.47 -14.43 20.75
N LEU A 120 -4.04 -13.73 21.73
CA LEU A 120 -3.82 -12.29 21.92
C LEU A 120 -2.36 -11.96 22.21
N MET A 121 -1.72 -12.69 23.13
CA MET A 121 -0.30 -12.47 23.45
C MET A 121 0.59 -12.75 22.25
N ASN A 122 0.30 -13.80 21.47
CA ASN A 122 1.02 -14.07 20.23
C ASN A 122 0.89 -12.91 19.24
N ILE A 123 -0.31 -12.34 19.07
CA ILE A 123 -0.51 -11.17 18.20
C ILE A 123 0.31 -9.98 18.69
N ILE A 124 0.32 -9.69 19.99
CA ILE A 124 1.09 -8.58 20.58
C ILE A 124 2.58 -8.75 20.30
N PHE A 125 3.15 -9.92 20.58
CA PHE A 125 4.58 -10.16 20.34
C PHE A 125 4.92 -10.13 18.85
N SER A 126 4.09 -10.74 18.01
CA SER A 126 4.26 -10.68 16.55
C SER A 126 4.17 -9.24 16.03
N ALA A 127 3.31 -8.39 16.59
CA ALA A 127 3.21 -6.99 16.15
C ALA A 127 4.50 -6.21 16.33
N VAL A 128 5.27 -6.50 17.39
CA VAL A 128 6.61 -5.91 17.61
C VAL A 128 7.59 -6.42 16.57
N VAL A 129 7.65 -7.75 16.39
CA VAL A 129 8.56 -8.38 15.41
C VAL A 129 8.26 -7.89 13.99
N ILE A 130 6.99 -7.77 13.61
CA ILE A 130 6.56 -7.30 12.28
C ILE A 130 7.06 -5.89 11.98
N ALA A 131 7.16 -5.01 12.99
CA ALA A 131 7.69 -3.66 12.80
C ALA A 131 9.20 -3.70 12.52
N THR A 132 9.95 -4.57 13.18
CA THR A 132 11.38 -4.79 12.92
C THR A 132 11.62 -5.45 11.57
N GLU A 133 10.86 -6.51 11.23
CA GLU A 133 10.92 -7.18 9.93
C GLU A 133 10.61 -6.22 8.77
N TRP A 134 9.72 -5.25 8.98
CA TRP A 134 9.46 -4.21 8.00
C TRP A 134 10.72 -3.41 7.71
N GLU A 135 11.42 -2.93 8.74
CA GLU A 135 12.63 -2.11 8.59
C GLU A 135 13.74 -2.90 7.89
N GLU A 136 13.98 -4.14 8.32
CA GLU A 136 14.94 -5.04 7.68
C GLU A 136 14.65 -5.28 6.20
N ARG A 137 13.38 -5.23 5.80
CA ARG A 137 12.96 -5.48 4.43
C ARG A 137 13.00 -4.22 3.56
N VAL A 138 12.51 -3.09 4.04
CA VAL A 138 12.49 -1.84 3.25
C VAL A 138 13.86 -1.18 3.14
N CYS A 139 14.76 -1.48 4.07
CA CYS A 139 16.13 -0.95 4.10
C CYS A 139 17.14 -1.81 3.34
N LYS A 140 16.71 -2.86 2.62
CA LYS A 140 17.61 -3.61 1.73
C LYS A 140 18.01 -2.74 0.54
N PRO A 141 19.31 -2.50 0.30
CA PRO A 141 19.75 -1.64 -0.81
C PRO A 141 19.16 -2.05 -2.16
N GLU A 142 19.07 -3.34 -2.44
CA GLU A 142 18.50 -3.89 -3.67
C GLU A 142 16.99 -3.62 -3.83
N ASP A 143 16.24 -3.57 -2.72
CA ASP A 143 14.79 -3.33 -2.75
C ASP A 143 14.48 -1.83 -2.72
N VAL A 144 15.34 -1.02 -2.09
CA VAL A 144 15.06 0.41 -1.88
C VAL A 144 15.31 1.23 -3.14
N VAL A 145 16.28 0.85 -3.98
CA VAL A 145 16.59 1.56 -5.24
C VAL A 145 15.51 1.41 -6.31
N HIS A 146 14.61 0.44 -6.16
CA HIS A 146 13.55 0.18 -7.13
C HIS A 146 12.19 0.61 -6.60
N ASP A 147 11.44 1.36 -7.42
CA ASP A 147 10.04 1.66 -7.14
C ASP A 147 9.17 0.43 -7.41
N PRO A 148 8.41 -0.05 -6.41
CA PRO A 148 7.48 -1.14 -6.64
C PRO A 148 6.40 -0.74 -7.65
N SER A 149 6.02 -1.69 -8.51
CA SER A 149 4.96 -1.47 -9.50
C SER A 149 3.65 -1.07 -8.82
N PRO A 150 2.95 -0.02 -9.29
CA PRO A 150 1.62 0.33 -8.78
C PRO A 150 0.60 -0.80 -9.04
N LEU A 151 0.87 -1.66 -10.03
CA LEU A 151 0.02 -2.81 -10.34
C LEU A 151 0.25 -4.01 -9.42
N TYR A 152 1.16 -3.92 -8.45
CA TYR A 152 1.44 -4.99 -7.47
C TYR A 152 0.17 -5.52 -6.82
N PHE A 153 -0.77 -4.64 -6.50
CA PHE A 153 -2.04 -5.03 -5.88
C PHE A 153 -2.77 -6.07 -6.73
N PHE A 154 -2.70 -5.94 -8.06
CA PHE A 154 -3.39 -6.83 -8.99
C PHE A 154 -2.64 -8.13 -9.30
N THR A 155 -1.33 -8.20 -9.04
CA THR A 155 -0.52 -9.38 -9.40
C THR A 155 -0.56 -10.51 -8.36
N LYS A 156 -0.98 -10.23 -7.11
CA LYS A 156 -0.85 -11.16 -5.98
C LYS A 156 -2.18 -11.60 -5.33
N ASN A 157 -3.22 -11.87 -6.11
CA ASN A 157 -4.52 -12.49 -5.72
C ASN A 157 -5.76 -11.56 -5.68
N HIS A 158 -5.65 -10.28 -6.02
CA HIS A 158 -6.76 -9.32 -5.83
C HIS A 158 -7.45 -8.81 -7.12
N ALA A 159 -7.14 -9.37 -8.29
CA ALA A 159 -7.66 -8.85 -9.56
C ALA A 159 -8.42 -9.88 -10.37
N ALA A 160 -7.67 -10.77 -11.01
CA ALA A 160 -8.18 -11.83 -11.85
C ALA A 160 -7.49 -13.13 -11.49
N LYS A 161 -8.29 -14.18 -11.38
CA LYS A 161 -7.79 -15.52 -11.11
C LYS A 161 -7.57 -16.20 -12.45
N THR A 162 -6.39 -16.79 -12.63
CA THR A 162 -6.20 -17.73 -13.73
C THR A 162 -7.17 -18.88 -13.52
N ILE A 163 -7.93 -19.22 -14.56
CA ILE A 163 -8.87 -20.34 -14.56
C ILE A 163 -8.39 -21.41 -15.52
N SER A 164 -8.77 -22.66 -15.28
CA SER A 164 -8.61 -23.75 -16.24
C SER A 164 -9.88 -23.90 -17.08
N LEU A 165 -9.74 -24.37 -18.33
CA LEU A 165 -10.85 -24.60 -19.26
C LEU A 165 -11.90 -25.63 -18.74
N GLY A 166 -11.61 -26.33 -17.64
CA GLY A 166 -12.51 -27.27 -16.98
C GLY A 166 -13.13 -26.77 -15.67
N ASP A 167 -12.92 -25.53 -15.26
CA ASP A 167 -13.34 -25.02 -13.94
C ASP A 167 -14.87 -24.79 -13.80
N GLY A 168 -15.67 -25.28 -14.75
CA GLY A 168 -17.14 -25.14 -14.74
C GLY A 168 -17.63 -23.69 -14.87
N VAL A 169 -16.76 -22.78 -15.31
CA VAL A 169 -17.11 -21.39 -15.61
C VAL A 169 -17.54 -21.33 -17.07
N GLU A 170 -18.80 -21.03 -17.34
CA GLU A 170 -19.24 -20.77 -18.71
C GLU A 170 -18.55 -19.51 -19.25
N HIS A 171 -17.78 -19.67 -20.32
CA HIS A 171 -17.15 -18.58 -21.05
C HIS A 171 -17.00 -18.98 -22.52
N GLU A 172 -16.89 -18.00 -23.40
CA GLU A 172 -16.54 -18.24 -24.81
C GLU A 172 -15.13 -18.84 -24.91
N PRO A 173 -14.85 -19.69 -25.92
CA PRO A 173 -13.54 -20.33 -26.06
C PRO A 173 -12.42 -19.33 -26.44
N ASP A 174 -12.79 -18.13 -26.88
CA ASP A 174 -11.88 -17.10 -27.37
C ASP A 174 -11.89 -15.87 -26.45
N CYS A 175 -10.75 -15.18 -26.41
CA CYS A 175 -10.64 -13.91 -25.71
C CYS A 175 -11.45 -12.82 -26.44
N PRO A 176 -12.40 -12.13 -25.80
CA PRO A 176 -13.25 -11.15 -26.48
C PRO A 176 -12.51 -9.85 -26.86
N ILE A 177 -11.22 -9.71 -26.53
CA ILE A 177 -10.39 -8.54 -26.87
C ILE A 177 -9.44 -8.85 -28.02
N CYS A 178 -8.63 -9.91 -27.93
CA CYS A 178 -7.67 -10.27 -28.99
C CYS A 178 -8.20 -11.32 -29.96
N THR A 179 -9.38 -11.89 -29.70
CA THR A 179 -10.02 -12.96 -30.50
C THR A 179 -9.20 -14.25 -30.62
N GLU A 180 -8.14 -14.40 -29.83
CA GLU A 180 -7.35 -15.62 -29.75
C GLU A 180 -8.04 -16.65 -28.85
N THR A 181 -8.09 -17.89 -29.30
CA THR A 181 -8.56 -19.03 -28.51
C THR A 181 -7.73 -19.18 -27.24
N PHE A 182 -8.40 -19.48 -26.12
CA PHE A 182 -7.75 -19.72 -24.85
C PHE A 182 -6.93 -21.02 -24.91
N ASP A 183 -5.63 -20.87 -25.17
CA ASP A 183 -4.66 -21.96 -25.27
C ASP A 183 -3.44 -21.68 -24.38
N PRO A 184 -3.43 -22.14 -23.11
CA PRO A 184 -2.27 -21.99 -22.23
C PRO A 184 -1.04 -22.76 -22.77
N PRO A 185 0.18 -22.18 -22.71
CA PRO A 185 0.54 -20.95 -21.99
C PRO A 185 0.44 -19.67 -22.83
N VAL A 186 0.01 -19.74 -24.09
CA VAL A 186 0.00 -18.60 -25.02
C VAL A 186 -1.11 -17.61 -24.66
N CYS A 187 -2.35 -18.09 -24.56
CA CYS A 187 -3.54 -17.30 -24.27
C CYS A 187 -4.18 -17.81 -22.97
N ILE A 188 -3.58 -17.44 -21.84
CA ILE A 188 -4.01 -17.89 -20.50
C ILE A 188 -5.30 -17.17 -20.09
N PRO A 189 -6.44 -17.85 -19.86
CA PRO A 189 -7.67 -17.21 -19.43
C PRO A 189 -7.59 -16.76 -17.98
N GLN A 190 -8.05 -15.54 -17.72
CA GLN A 190 -8.18 -14.95 -16.39
C GLN A 190 -9.60 -14.44 -16.18
N ARG A 191 -10.20 -14.81 -15.05
CA ARG A 191 -11.53 -14.37 -14.65
C ARG A 191 -11.45 -13.22 -13.65
N ALA A 192 -12.04 -12.08 -14.01
CA ALA A 192 -12.24 -10.96 -13.10
C ALA A 192 -13.34 -11.27 -12.06
N LEU A 193 -13.36 -10.53 -10.94
CA LEU A 193 -14.37 -10.73 -9.89
C LEU A 193 -15.81 -10.48 -10.35
N CYS A 194 -16.02 -9.67 -11.39
CA CYS A 194 -17.33 -9.48 -12.03
C CYS A 194 -17.79 -10.67 -12.89
N GLY A 195 -16.97 -11.73 -13.03
CA GLY A 195 -17.30 -12.94 -13.78
C GLY A 195 -16.73 -13.00 -15.20
N HIS A 196 -16.40 -11.87 -15.81
CA HIS A 196 -15.86 -11.82 -17.18
C HIS A 196 -14.47 -12.47 -17.30
N VAL A 197 -14.27 -13.19 -18.40
CA VAL A 197 -13.03 -13.91 -18.74
C VAL A 197 -12.31 -13.23 -19.89
N LEU A 198 -11.00 -13.01 -19.74
CA LEU A 198 -10.11 -12.32 -20.66
C LEU A 198 -8.76 -13.01 -20.66
N CYS A 199 -7.97 -12.93 -21.73
CA CYS A 199 -6.63 -13.48 -21.69
C CYS A 199 -5.70 -12.61 -20.82
N HIS A 200 -4.69 -13.23 -20.21
CA HIS A 200 -3.73 -12.57 -19.33
C HIS A 200 -3.08 -11.36 -20.00
N GLY A 201 -2.65 -11.49 -21.26
CA GLY A 201 -2.03 -10.40 -22.01
C GLY A 201 -2.94 -9.18 -22.16
N CYS A 202 -4.20 -9.39 -22.56
CA CYS A 202 -5.19 -8.32 -22.68
C CYS A 202 -5.51 -7.68 -21.32
N PHE A 203 -5.62 -8.50 -20.26
CA PHE A 203 -5.88 -8.00 -18.92
C PHE A 203 -4.74 -7.12 -18.39
N GLN A 204 -3.48 -7.55 -18.56
CA GLN A 204 -2.30 -6.77 -18.16
C GLN A 204 -2.17 -5.47 -18.96
N LYS A 205 -2.42 -5.52 -20.27
CA LYS A 205 -2.41 -4.32 -21.13
C LYS A 205 -3.45 -3.31 -20.66
N TRP A 206 -4.66 -3.79 -20.35
CA TRP A 206 -5.73 -2.94 -19.84
C TRP A 206 -5.41 -2.29 -18.49
N LEU A 207 -4.85 -3.05 -17.55
CA LEU A 207 -4.41 -2.52 -16.25
C LEU A 207 -3.33 -1.43 -16.42
N ARG A 208 -2.36 -1.62 -17.33
CA ARG A 208 -1.31 -0.63 -17.59
C ARG A 208 -1.83 0.66 -18.23
N GLN A 209 -2.93 0.58 -18.99
CA GLN A 209 -3.57 1.73 -19.63
C GLN A 209 -4.57 2.46 -18.71
N SER A 210 -4.98 1.82 -17.61
CA SER A 210 -5.94 2.40 -16.67
C SER A 210 -5.26 3.45 -15.78
N SER A 211 -5.89 4.62 -15.65
CA SER A 211 -5.42 5.72 -14.78
C SER A 211 -6.27 5.78 -13.50
N ALA A 212 -5.70 5.34 -12.37
CA ALA A 212 -6.31 5.30 -11.03
C ALA A 212 -7.57 4.41 -10.84
N THR A 213 -8.36 4.21 -11.90
CA THR A 213 -9.63 3.47 -11.90
C THR A 213 -9.50 2.18 -12.70
N TYR A 214 -9.37 1.08 -11.97
CA TYR A 214 -9.16 -0.23 -12.56
C TYR A 214 -10.49 -0.97 -12.70
N THR A 215 -10.99 -1.01 -13.93
CA THR A 215 -12.31 -1.54 -14.27
C THR A 215 -12.22 -2.67 -15.28
N CYS A 216 -13.18 -3.59 -15.27
CA CYS A 216 -13.27 -4.64 -16.28
C CYS A 216 -13.50 -3.98 -17.66
N PRO A 217 -12.75 -4.34 -18.71
CA PRO A 217 -12.95 -3.77 -20.04
C PRO A 217 -14.33 -4.09 -20.63
N LEU A 218 -14.97 -5.18 -20.21
CA LEU A 218 -16.26 -5.62 -20.77
C LEU A 218 -17.46 -4.94 -20.09
N CYS A 219 -17.49 -4.87 -18.77
CA CYS A 219 -18.64 -4.33 -18.03
C CYS A 219 -18.35 -3.11 -17.15
N ARG A 220 -17.11 -2.62 -17.12
CA ARG A 220 -16.65 -1.49 -16.30
C ARG A 220 -16.80 -1.66 -14.79
N ALA A 221 -17.14 -2.85 -14.32
CA ALA A 221 -17.11 -3.17 -12.90
C ALA A 221 -15.69 -3.08 -12.33
N CYS A 222 -15.55 -2.68 -11.08
CA CYS A 222 -14.27 -2.59 -10.41
C CYS A 222 -13.54 -3.94 -10.39
N ILE A 223 -12.27 -3.97 -10.78
CA ILE A 223 -11.47 -5.20 -10.82
C ILE A 223 -11.22 -5.78 -9.41
N VAL A 224 -11.25 -4.96 -8.35
CA VAL A 224 -10.93 -5.36 -6.98
C VAL A 224 -12.10 -5.99 -6.23
N CYS A 225 -13.35 -5.61 -6.57
CA CYS A 225 -14.54 -6.11 -5.85
C CYS A 225 -15.65 -6.64 -6.78
N GLY A 226 -15.54 -6.45 -8.10
CA GLY A 226 -16.55 -6.88 -9.06
C GLY A 226 -17.81 -6.01 -9.10
N ILE A 227 -17.89 -4.92 -8.33
CA ILE A 227 -19.05 -4.03 -8.25
C ILE A 227 -18.96 -2.91 -9.31
N ALA A 228 -20.07 -2.64 -10.00
CA ALA A 228 -20.19 -1.52 -10.93
C ALA A 228 -20.02 -0.17 -10.20
N SER A 229 -19.24 0.75 -10.80
CA SER A 229 -19.04 2.11 -10.26
C SER A 229 -18.58 2.19 -8.80
N CYS A 230 -17.77 1.21 -8.33
CA CYS A 230 -17.28 1.18 -6.95
C CYS A 230 -16.40 2.41 -6.62
N PRO A 231 -16.76 3.24 -5.61
CA PRO A 231 -15.95 4.38 -5.20
C PRO A 231 -14.77 4.01 -4.30
N HIS A 232 -14.81 2.83 -3.68
CA HIS A 232 -13.85 2.45 -2.63
C HIS A 232 -12.47 2.09 -3.21
N HIS A 233 -12.40 1.50 -4.40
CA HIS A 233 -11.17 0.91 -4.95
C HIS A 233 -10.42 1.79 -5.96
N THR A 234 -10.64 3.10 -5.95
CA THR A 234 -9.81 4.04 -6.71
C THR A 234 -8.45 4.15 -6.05
N ILE A 235 -7.40 3.82 -6.80
CA ILE A 235 -6.01 4.05 -6.38
C ILE A 235 -5.67 5.49 -6.78
N GLY A 236 -6.12 6.45 -5.97
CA GLY A 236 -6.05 7.88 -6.29
C GLY A 236 -4.62 8.44 -6.42
N ASP A 237 -3.66 7.82 -5.72
CA ASP A 237 -2.23 8.14 -5.80
C ASP A 237 -1.49 7.27 -6.83
N THR A 238 -2.12 6.93 -7.96
CA THR A 238 -1.36 6.37 -9.07
C THR A 238 -0.50 7.48 -9.68
N ASP A 239 0.80 7.22 -9.70
CA ASP A 239 1.77 8.04 -10.43
C ASP A 239 1.27 8.25 -11.88
N ARG A 240 1.41 9.47 -12.42
CA ARG A 240 0.99 9.78 -13.81
C ARG A 240 1.69 8.90 -14.85
N ALA A 241 2.92 8.52 -14.55
CA ALA A 241 3.73 7.53 -15.23
C ALA A 241 4.54 6.77 -14.17
N PRO A 242 5.12 5.59 -14.49
CA PRO A 242 6.09 4.96 -13.61
C PRO A 242 7.18 5.96 -13.21
N PRO A 243 7.47 6.14 -11.91
CA PRO A 243 8.39 7.18 -11.47
C PRO A 243 9.80 6.93 -11.98
N LEU A 244 10.50 8.00 -12.40
CA LEU A 244 11.91 7.93 -12.75
C LEU A 244 12.72 7.34 -11.59
N PRO A 245 13.61 6.36 -11.81
CA PRO A 245 14.41 5.77 -10.74
C PRO A 245 15.14 6.84 -9.93
N LEU A 246 15.00 6.81 -8.60
CA LEU A 246 15.68 7.77 -7.73
C LEU A 246 17.21 7.84 -7.97
N PRO A 247 17.94 6.72 -8.21
CA PRO A 247 19.37 6.80 -8.53
C PRO A 247 19.69 7.68 -9.74
N GLU A 248 18.85 7.70 -10.78
CA GLU A 248 19.09 8.49 -11.99
C GLU A 248 19.00 9.99 -11.72
N ILE A 249 18.11 10.39 -10.81
CA ILE A 249 17.97 11.79 -10.39
C ILE A 249 19.09 12.17 -9.44
N LEU A 250 19.45 11.27 -8.51
CA LEU A 250 20.56 11.51 -7.59
C LEU A 250 21.90 11.64 -8.33
N ASN A 251 22.12 10.92 -9.43
CA ASN A 251 23.31 11.09 -10.26
C ASN A 251 23.45 12.50 -10.85
N GLN A 252 22.33 13.23 -11.03
CA GLN A 252 22.34 14.61 -11.52
C GLN A 252 22.57 15.62 -10.39
N ILE A 253 22.06 15.33 -9.19
CA ILE A 253 22.10 16.23 -8.02
C ILE A 253 23.40 16.05 -7.21
N LEU A 254 23.88 14.81 -7.09
CA LEU A 254 25.03 14.37 -6.29
C LEU A 254 26.01 13.54 -7.16
N PRO A 255 26.60 14.13 -8.20
CA PRO A 255 27.46 13.38 -9.14
C PRO A 255 28.67 12.72 -8.46
N GLU A 256 29.18 13.29 -7.37
CA GLU A 256 30.33 12.80 -6.61
C GLU A 256 30.10 11.47 -5.89
N THR A 257 28.85 11.09 -5.58
CA THR A 257 28.52 9.82 -4.90
C THR A 257 27.86 8.80 -5.82
N SER A 258 27.86 9.05 -7.14
CA SER A 258 27.16 8.23 -8.15
C SER A 258 27.60 6.77 -8.25
N THR A 259 28.78 6.41 -7.74
CA THR A 259 29.27 5.03 -7.72
C THR A 259 28.74 4.21 -6.53
N GLU A 260 28.14 4.87 -5.54
CA GLU A 260 27.56 4.22 -4.37
C GLU A 260 26.08 3.89 -4.62
N VAL A 261 25.64 2.67 -4.26
CA VAL A 261 24.27 2.17 -4.52
C VAL A 261 23.19 3.12 -3.99
N LEU A 262 23.47 3.83 -2.89
CA LEU A 262 22.55 4.75 -2.22
C LEU A 262 23.11 6.18 -2.09
N HIS A 263 24.14 6.54 -2.87
CA HIS A 263 24.72 7.89 -2.85
C HIS A 263 25.17 8.37 -1.47
N GLY A 264 25.68 7.47 -0.63
CA GLY A 264 26.05 7.74 0.78
C GLY A 264 24.88 7.91 1.75
N ILE A 265 23.63 7.78 1.28
CA ILE A 265 22.43 7.96 2.12
C ILE A 265 22.12 6.66 2.85
N VAL A 266 21.88 6.74 4.16
CA VAL A 266 21.46 5.58 4.95
C VAL A 266 20.14 4.99 4.43
N PRO A 267 19.97 3.66 4.35
CA PRO A 267 18.85 3.04 3.64
C PRO A 267 17.46 3.54 4.05
N ARG A 268 17.24 3.76 5.36
CA ARG A 268 15.97 4.28 5.87
C ARG A 268 15.66 5.69 5.33
N ARG A 269 16.66 6.57 5.32
CA ARG A 269 16.53 7.92 4.77
C ARG A 269 16.37 7.90 3.25
N TYR A 270 17.03 6.97 2.58
CA TYR A 270 16.84 6.75 1.14
C TYR A 270 15.41 6.32 0.83
N TRP A 271 14.83 5.40 1.62
CA TRP A 271 13.43 5.01 1.51
C TRP A 271 12.47 6.20 1.72
N GLU A 272 12.72 7.00 2.77
CA GLU A 272 11.92 8.21 3.04
C GLU A 272 11.99 9.20 1.86
N LEU A 273 13.19 9.44 1.33
CA LEU A 273 13.43 10.28 0.16
C LEU A 273 12.70 9.74 -1.08
N ARG A 274 12.76 8.42 -1.31
CA ARG A 274 12.08 7.76 -2.43
C ARG A 274 10.58 7.96 -2.37
N GLU A 275 9.95 7.77 -1.21
CA GLU A 275 8.50 7.91 -1.09
C GLU A 275 8.06 9.39 -1.15
N VAL A 276 8.77 10.32 -0.51
CA VAL A 276 8.39 11.75 -0.54
C VAL A 276 8.54 12.36 -1.94
N THR A 277 9.55 11.95 -2.71
CA THR A 277 9.78 12.44 -4.08
C THR A 277 9.00 11.67 -5.14
N ARG A 278 8.33 10.57 -4.80
CA ARG A 278 7.78 9.64 -5.80
C ARG A 278 6.81 10.32 -6.78
N LYS A 279 5.91 11.16 -6.29
CA LYS A 279 4.91 11.85 -7.11
C LYS A 279 5.57 12.82 -8.10
N ASP A 280 6.60 13.52 -7.65
CA ASP A 280 7.41 14.44 -8.45
C ASP A 280 8.15 13.66 -9.55
N ARG A 281 8.78 12.53 -9.20
CA ARG A 281 9.44 11.61 -10.15
C ARG A 281 8.47 10.99 -11.17
N GLY A 282 7.26 10.66 -10.75
CA GLY A 282 6.18 10.20 -11.64
C GLY A 282 5.68 11.30 -12.57
N THR A 283 5.72 12.56 -12.14
CA THR A 283 5.37 13.71 -12.97
C THR A 283 6.46 14.00 -13.99
N LEU A 284 7.74 13.96 -13.60
CA LEU A 284 8.87 14.09 -14.53
C LEU A 284 8.84 13.03 -15.63
N ALA A 285 8.68 11.75 -15.27
CA ALA A 285 8.56 10.66 -16.25
C ALA A 285 7.42 10.90 -17.25
N TRP A 286 6.29 11.42 -16.78
CA TRP A 286 5.17 11.78 -17.65
C TRP A 286 5.51 12.95 -18.58
N ILE A 287 6.18 14.00 -18.09
CA ILE A 287 6.64 15.13 -18.91
C ILE A 287 7.59 14.64 -20.02
N GLU A 288 8.59 13.83 -19.67
CA GLU A 288 9.55 13.27 -20.63
C GLU A 288 8.84 12.44 -21.70
N HIS A 289 7.87 11.61 -21.31
CA HIS A 289 7.07 10.82 -22.23
C HIS A 289 6.28 11.69 -23.21
N VAL A 290 5.59 12.73 -22.72
CA VAL A 290 4.80 13.66 -23.54
C VAL A 290 5.70 14.40 -24.55
N LEU A 291 6.85 14.90 -24.10
CA LEU A 291 7.80 15.60 -24.97
C LEU A 291 8.39 14.68 -26.03
N ALA A 292 8.73 13.44 -25.67
CA ALA A 292 9.26 12.45 -26.60
C ALA A 292 8.22 12.00 -27.64
N MET A 293 6.96 11.80 -27.22
CA MET A 293 5.90 11.33 -28.11
C MET A 293 5.46 12.39 -29.13
N HIS A 294 5.35 13.65 -28.71
CA HIS A 294 4.83 14.71 -29.57
C HIS A 294 5.93 15.50 -30.30
N ASN A 295 7.18 15.43 -29.81
CA ASN A 295 8.33 16.17 -30.32
C ASN A 295 8.02 17.62 -30.73
N PRO A 296 7.41 18.43 -29.84
CA PRO A 296 7.05 19.80 -30.16
C PRO A 296 8.31 20.65 -30.44
N ALA A 297 8.15 21.67 -31.29
CA ALA A 297 9.20 22.64 -31.60
C ALA A 297 9.73 23.33 -30.33
N GLN A 298 10.96 23.87 -30.39
CA GLN A 298 11.61 24.45 -29.22
C GLN A 298 10.84 25.64 -28.62
N ASP A 299 10.16 26.42 -29.46
CA ASP A 299 9.36 27.58 -29.12
C ASP A 299 7.88 27.26 -28.88
N ASP A 300 7.48 25.99 -28.99
CA ASP A 300 6.11 25.57 -28.72
C ASP A 300 5.71 25.88 -27.26
N PRO A 301 4.57 26.58 -27.01
CA PRO A 301 4.15 26.95 -25.67
C PRO A 301 4.00 25.77 -24.70
N VAL A 302 3.62 24.59 -25.19
CA VAL A 302 3.51 23.37 -24.39
C VAL A 302 4.89 22.91 -23.95
N ARG A 303 5.88 22.92 -24.85
CA ARG A 303 7.26 22.56 -24.52
C ARG A 303 7.85 23.51 -23.48
N VAL A 304 7.71 24.82 -23.69
CA VAL A 304 8.22 25.85 -22.76
C VAL A 304 7.63 25.66 -21.37
N ARG A 305 6.30 25.46 -21.26
CA ARG A 305 5.63 25.21 -19.98
C ARG A 305 6.14 23.93 -19.32
N LEU A 306 6.15 22.81 -20.04
CA LEU A 306 6.56 21.52 -19.47
C LEU A 306 8.03 21.51 -19.05
N THR A 307 8.92 22.15 -19.81
CA THR A 307 10.33 22.32 -19.42
C THR A 307 10.44 23.15 -18.14
N LYS A 308 9.67 24.23 -18.01
CA LYS A 308 9.62 25.03 -16.78
C LYS A 308 9.13 24.18 -15.59
N ASP A 309 8.04 23.44 -15.76
CA ASP A 309 7.49 22.55 -14.72
C ASP A 309 8.54 21.50 -14.30
N SER A 310 9.28 20.91 -15.25
CA SER A 310 10.36 19.96 -14.94
C SER A 310 11.47 20.58 -14.09
N VAL A 311 11.87 21.83 -14.36
CA VAL A 311 12.89 22.53 -13.56
C VAL A 311 12.41 22.75 -12.14
N GLU A 312 11.19 23.26 -11.96
CA GLU A 312 10.59 23.49 -10.63
C GLU A 312 10.49 22.18 -9.82
N ILE A 313 10.14 21.06 -10.48
CA ILE A 313 10.08 19.75 -9.84
C ILE A 313 11.49 19.24 -9.44
N VAL A 314 12.51 19.41 -10.29
CA VAL A 314 13.88 19.02 -9.95
C VAL A 314 14.42 19.85 -8.79
N GLU A 315 14.09 21.15 -8.71
CA GLU A 315 14.41 22.00 -7.57
C GLU A 315 13.74 21.51 -6.28
N SER A 316 12.44 21.16 -6.33
CA SER A 316 11.71 20.54 -5.23
C SER A 316 12.41 19.27 -4.71
N ILE A 317 12.75 18.34 -5.61
CA ILE A 317 13.47 17.11 -5.26
C ILE A 317 14.83 17.44 -4.65
N THR A 318 15.55 18.41 -5.19
CA THR A 318 16.86 18.85 -4.70
C THR A 318 16.78 19.35 -3.25
N GLU A 319 15.73 20.07 -2.88
CA GLU A 319 15.52 20.50 -1.50
C GLU A 319 15.24 19.32 -0.56
N GLU A 320 14.49 18.30 -0.98
CA GLU A 320 14.32 17.08 -0.19
C GLU A 320 15.63 16.30 -0.03
N VAL A 321 16.45 16.21 -1.09
CA VAL A 321 17.79 15.59 -1.03
C VAL A 321 18.66 16.30 0.00
N LYS A 322 18.68 17.64 0.01
CA LYS A 322 19.47 18.43 0.97
C LYS A 322 19.07 18.16 2.42
N LYS A 323 17.79 17.87 2.71
CA LYS A 323 17.33 17.52 4.06
C LYS A 323 17.83 16.17 4.54
N VAL A 324 18.13 15.27 3.60
CA VAL A 324 18.52 13.88 3.88
C VAL A 324 20.04 13.69 3.92
N VAL A 325 20.77 14.41 3.06
CA VAL A 325 22.24 14.33 3.00
C VAL A 325 22.90 15.14 4.13
N ARG A 326 22.23 16.16 4.66
CA ARG A 326 22.74 16.92 5.81
C ARG A 326 22.64 16.07 7.09
N PRO A 327 23.76 15.86 7.81
CA PRO A 327 23.80 15.03 9.01
C PRO A 327 22.99 15.59 10.18
#